data_AF-A0A6C0T876-F1
#
_entry.id   AF-A0A6C0T876-F1
#
_cell.length_a   1.000
_cell.length_b   1.000
_cell.length_c   1.000
_cell.angle_alpha   90.00
_cell.angle_beta   90.00
_cell.angle_gamma   90.00
#
_symmetry.space_group_name_H-M   'P 1'
#
loop_
_entity.id
_entity.type
_entity.pdbx_description
1 polymer ?
#
loop_
_entity_poly.entity_id
_entity_poly.type
_entity_poly.pdbx_seq_one_letter_code
_entity_poly.pdbx_strand_id
1 'polypeptide(L)'
;IKLVPSLPPVVNGPESIEQLQCALADPVAPSVVFAMQPSQPGVDRHLLLVRVKLLQLDCCVRRKCWSFTTCGMRWVAQDEIVILLEQQSDASTENSVMDELLPPEDMFYHLLSIYEEAMNKHHVIINLGHTVTPGTFLGSTEHGGFLFFRTTFQCVQQLPLPPPPYLVGVLLQRWEIPWAKVFPLRLLLRLGAEFRYYPCPLFSVRKRKSVFGEVGHTIVNLLAAMWKNNQRTTGRDGYA
;
A
#
# COMPACT_ATOMS: atom_id res chain seq x y z
N ILE A 1 -25.07 8.71 -7.72
CA ILE A 1 -24.02 7.73 -7.39
C ILE A 1 -24.25 6.51 -8.27
N LYS A 2 -23.75 6.52 -9.51
CA LYS A 2 -23.89 5.37 -10.43
C LYS A 2 -22.59 4.58 -10.38
N LEU A 3 -22.73 3.28 -10.08
CA LEU A 3 -21.66 2.31 -9.96
C LEU A 3 -21.03 2.07 -11.33
N VAL A 4 -19.76 2.45 -11.48
CA VAL A 4 -18.89 1.73 -12.41
C VAL A 4 -18.72 0.34 -11.79
N PRO A 5 -19.04 -0.76 -12.49
CA PRO A 5 -19.24 -2.09 -11.87
C PRO A 5 -18.02 -2.71 -11.18
N SER A 6 -16.87 -2.03 -11.18
CA SER A 6 -15.62 -2.45 -10.52
C SER A 6 -14.89 -1.32 -9.79
N LEU A 7 -15.45 -0.11 -9.65
CA LEU A 7 -14.76 0.98 -8.94
C LEU A 7 -15.69 1.67 -7.95
N PRO A 8 -15.16 2.09 -6.77
CA PRO A 8 -15.95 2.81 -5.78
C PRO A 8 -16.50 4.13 -6.35
N PRO A 9 -17.58 4.67 -5.75
CA PRO A 9 -18.19 5.90 -6.25
C PRO A 9 -17.25 7.10 -6.18
N VAL A 10 -17.26 7.93 -7.22
CA VAL A 10 -16.42 9.14 -7.31
C VAL A 10 -17.17 10.35 -6.76
N VAL A 11 -16.52 11.15 -5.90
CA VAL A 11 -17.15 12.30 -5.22
C VAL A 11 -17.22 13.55 -6.10
N ASN A 12 -16.17 13.80 -6.90
CA ASN A 12 -15.96 15.05 -7.65
C ASN A 12 -15.50 14.80 -9.09
N GLY A 13 -15.93 13.71 -9.72
CA GLY A 13 -15.34 13.27 -10.98
C GLY A 13 -16.34 12.74 -12.00
N PRO A 14 -15.85 12.54 -13.23
CA PRO A 14 -16.67 12.34 -14.41
C PRO A 14 -17.58 11.12 -14.37
N GLU A 15 -18.70 11.21 -15.10
CA GLU A 15 -19.79 10.24 -15.07
C GLU A 15 -19.57 9.03 -15.99
N SER A 16 -18.56 9.08 -16.88
CA SER A 16 -18.19 7.99 -17.79
C SER A 16 -16.75 7.49 -17.56
N ILE A 17 -16.51 6.20 -17.87
CA ILE A 17 -15.18 5.56 -17.77
C ILE A 17 -14.14 6.29 -18.63
N GLU A 18 -14.52 6.70 -19.84
CA GLU A 18 -13.65 7.43 -20.77
C GLU A 18 -13.20 8.77 -20.19
N GLN A 19 -14.14 9.52 -19.59
CA GLN A 19 -13.80 10.78 -18.95
C GLN A 19 -12.95 10.57 -17.68
N LEU A 20 -13.17 9.49 -16.92
CA LEU A 20 -12.32 9.11 -15.78
C LEU A 20 -10.90 8.81 -16.24
N GLN A 21 -10.73 8.07 -17.33
CA GLN A 21 -9.42 7.81 -17.92
C GLN A 21 -8.75 9.11 -18.37
N CYS A 22 -9.47 10.02 -19.03
CA CYS A 22 -8.93 11.33 -19.40
C CYS A 22 -8.52 12.16 -18.18
N ALA A 23 -9.35 12.20 -17.14
CA ALA A 23 -9.05 12.96 -15.91
C ALA A 23 -7.87 12.39 -15.12
N LEU A 24 -7.69 11.07 -15.13
CA LEU A 24 -6.56 10.40 -14.49
C LEU A 24 -5.27 10.54 -15.28
N ALA A 25 -5.34 10.57 -16.61
CA ALA A 25 -4.20 10.70 -17.50
C ALA A 25 -3.65 12.13 -17.59
N ASP A 26 -4.48 13.15 -17.33
CA ASP A 26 -4.07 14.55 -17.37
C ASP A 26 -3.14 14.90 -16.19
N PRO A 27 -1.88 15.29 -16.43
CA PRO A 27 -0.95 15.65 -15.36
C PRO A 27 -1.35 16.95 -14.64
N VAL A 28 -2.09 17.84 -15.29
CA VAL A 28 -2.50 19.15 -14.74
C VAL A 28 -3.76 19.03 -13.90
N ALA A 29 -4.63 18.08 -14.20
CA ALA A 29 -5.87 17.86 -13.47
C ALA A 29 -5.63 17.51 -11.97
N PRO A 30 -6.57 17.91 -11.09
CA PRO A 30 -6.54 17.50 -9.69
C PRO A 30 -6.74 15.99 -9.52
N SER A 31 -6.29 15.43 -8.40
CA SER A 31 -6.50 14.01 -8.07
C SER A 31 -7.98 13.65 -8.02
N VAL A 32 -8.38 12.57 -8.68
CA VAL A 32 -9.75 12.04 -8.64
C VAL A 32 -10.01 11.46 -7.25
N VAL A 33 -11.16 11.77 -6.66
CA VAL A 33 -11.49 11.35 -5.29
C VAL A 33 -12.56 10.29 -5.31
N PHE A 34 -12.22 9.12 -4.80
CA PHE A 34 -13.10 7.98 -4.61
C PHE A 34 -13.60 7.94 -3.17
N ALA A 35 -14.89 7.67 -2.99
CA ALA A 35 -15.55 7.51 -1.71
C ALA A 35 -15.76 6.03 -1.41
N MET A 36 -15.28 5.58 -0.26
CA MET A 36 -15.50 4.23 0.23
C MET A 36 -16.35 4.27 1.49
N GLN A 37 -17.41 3.46 1.49
CA GLN A 37 -18.29 3.29 2.63
C GLN A 37 -17.86 2.03 3.40
N PRO A 38 -17.65 2.13 4.73
CA PRO A 38 -17.38 0.96 5.57
C PRO A 38 -18.65 0.09 5.69
N SER A 39 -18.45 -1.21 5.90
CA SER A 39 -19.52 -2.20 5.90
C SER A 39 -20.50 -2.08 7.08
N GLN A 40 -20.14 -1.32 8.13
CA GLN A 40 -20.97 -1.18 9.34
C GLN A 40 -21.96 -0.01 9.23
N PRO A 41 -23.28 -0.28 9.20
CA PRO A 41 -24.32 0.75 9.19
C PRO A 41 -24.54 1.27 10.61
N GLY A 42 -24.15 2.51 10.89
CA GLY A 42 -24.41 3.11 12.21
C GLY A 42 -23.58 4.33 12.58
N VAL A 43 -22.55 4.68 11.80
CA VAL A 43 -21.81 5.92 11.99
C VAL A 43 -21.75 6.68 10.67
N ASP A 44 -22.81 7.46 10.40
CA ASP A 44 -23.06 8.23 9.17
C ASP A 44 -21.99 9.29 8.79
N ARG A 45 -20.79 9.27 9.39
CA ARG A 45 -19.85 10.40 9.32
C ARG A 45 -18.41 10.07 9.01
N HIS A 46 -18.04 8.79 8.85
CA HIS A 46 -16.65 8.44 8.59
C HIS A 46 -16.50 7.70 7.27
N LEU A 47 -16.69 8.47 6.19
CA LEU A 47 -16.38 8.05 4.83
C LEU A 47 -14.85 8.06 4.63
N LEU A 48 -14.30 6.97 4.10
CA LEU A 48 -12.91 6.93 3.67
C LEU A 48 -12.83 7.53 2.26
N LEU A 49 -12.04 8.58 2.09
CA LEU A 49 -11.76 9.16 0.78
C LEU A 49 -10.40 8.68 0.28
N VAL A 50 -10.32 8.23 -0.97
CA VAL A 50 -9.07 7.83 -1.61
C VAL A 50 -8.84 8.73 -2.82
N ARG A 51 -7.79 9.54 -2.76
CA ARG A 51 -7.32 10.38 -3.86
C ARG A 51 -6.43 9.55 -4.76
N VAL A 52 -6.76 9.49 -6.05
CA VAL A 52 -5.99 8.76 -7.05
C VAL A 52 -5.51 9.70 -8.13
N LYS A 53 -4.24 9.57 -8.50
CA LYS A 53 -3.63 10.31 -9.61
C LYS A 53 -2.56 9.47 -10.31
N LEU A 54 -2.48 9.52 -11.63
CA LEU A 54 -1.35 8.99 -12.37
C LEU A 54 -0.21 10.02 -12.36
N LEU A 55 0.96 9.61 -11.89
CA LEU A 55 2.13 10.46 -11.77
C LEU A 55 3.25 9.96 -12.67
N GLN A 56 3.94 10.89 -13.32
CA GLN A 56 5.18 10.66 -14.04
C GLN A 56 6.34 11.16 -13.17
N LEU A 57 7.09 10.25 -12.56
CA LEU A 57 8.16 10.57 -11.59
C LEU A 57 9.52 10.80 -12.26
N ASP A 58 9.64 11.84 -13.09
CA ASP A 58 10.84 12.08 -13.90
C ASP A 58 12.09 12.45 -13.09
N CYS A 59 11.90 13.03 -11.90
CA CYS A 59 12.99 13.53 -11.05
C CYS A 59 13.86 12.42 -10.45
N CYS A 60 13.29 11.26 -10.14
CA CYS A 60 13.93 10.30 -9.24
C CYS A 60 13.90 8.85 -9.75
N VAL A 61 12.84 8.44 -10.45
CA VAL A 61 12.65 7.03 -10.84
C VAL A 61 12.36 6.86 -12.34
N ARG A 62 11.93 7.93 -13.03
CA ARG A 62 11.47 7.95 -14.44
C ARG A 62 10.45 6.85 -14.73
N ARG A 63 9.48 6.69 -13.83
CA ARG A 63 8.40 5.71 -13.94
C ARG A 63 7.03 6.38 -13.87
N LYS A 64 6.05 5.75 -14.52
CA LYS A 64 4.63 6.06 -14.34
C LYS A 64 4.10 5.27 -13.15
N CYS A 65 3.53 5.97 -12.19
CA CYS A 65 2.99 5.36 -10.98
C CYS A 65 1.60 5.89 -10.66
N TRP A 66 0.69 4.98 -10.34
CA TRP A 66 -0.57 5.30 -9.68
C TRP A 66 -0.29 5.69 -8.24
N SER A 67 -0.72 6.89 -7.84
CA SER A 67 -0.67 7.36 -6.47
C SER A 67 -2.04 7.22 -5.82
N PHE A 68 -2.10 6.46 -4.73
CA PHE A 68 -3.25 6.33 -3.85
C PHE A 68 -2.94 7.05 -2.56
N THR A 69 -3.74 8.04 -2.19
CA THR A 69 -3.59 8.80 -0.95
C THR A 69 -4.91 8.79 -0.20
N THR A 70 -4.91 8.26 1.02
CA THR A 70 -6.12 8.27 1.84
C THR A 70 -6.36 9.64 2.46
N CYS A 71 -7.63 9.88 2.78
CA CYS A 71 -8.09 11.04 3.52
C CYS A 71 -9.28 10.59 4.37
N GLY A 72 -9.13 10.61 5.69
CA GLY A 72 -10.15 10.16 6.64
C GLY A 72 -9.68 9.05 7.59
N MET A 73 -8.47 8.51 7.42
CA MET A 73 -7.89 7.50 8.33
C MET A 73 -7.73 8.05 9.76
N ARG A 74 -7.57 9.37 9.91
CA ARG A 74 -7.48 10.04 11.22
C ARG A 74 -8.70 9.81 12.11
N TRP A 75 -9.89 9.59 11.54
CA TRP A 75 -11.10 9.31 12.31
C TRP A 75 -11.04 7.98 13.07
N VAL A 76 -10.25 7.03 12.57
CA VAL A 76 -10.02 5.71 13.18
C VAL A 76 -8.65 5.63 13.86
N ALA A 77 -8.06 6.78 14.20
CA ALA A 77 -6.73 6.90 14.82
C ALA A 77 -5.59 6.24 14.02
N GLN A 78 -5.74 6.17 12.70
CA GLN A 78 -4.74 5.66 11.77
C GLN A 78 -4.06 6.83 11.05
N ASP A 79 -2.73 6.80 10.94
CA ASP A 79 -1.97 7.74 10.11
C ASP A 79 -2.43 7.60 8.64
N GLU A 80 -2.50 8.71 7.89
CA GLU A 80 -2.91 8.64 6.48
C GLU A 80 -1.92 7.78 5.67
N ILE A 81 -2.43 7.01 4.71
CA ILE A 81 -1.65 6.05 3.94
C ILE A 81 -1.47 6.55 2.52
N VAL A 82 -0.24 6.47 2.03
CA VAL A 82 0.14 6.76 0.65
C VAL A 82 0.75 5.50 0.05
N ILE A 83 0.23 5.06 -1.10
CA ILE A 83 0.80 3.95 -1.86
C ILE A 83 1.04 4.40 -3.29
N LEU A 84 2.26 4.20 -3.77
CA LEU A 84 2.63 4.41 -5.16
C LEU A 84 2.79 3.05 -5.82
N LEU A 85 2.02 2.78 -6.87
CA LEU A 85 2.05 1.53 -7.61
C LEU A 85 2.50 1.79 -9.04
N GLU A 86 3.55 1.10 -9.49
CA GLU A 86 3.99 1.18 -10.88
C GLU A 86 2.90 0.69 -11.84
N GLN A 87 2.59 1.52 -12.83
CA GLN A 87 1.78 1.13 -13.98
C GLN A 87 2.64 0.16 -14.80
N GLN A 88 2.19 -1.09 -14.99
CA GLN A 88 2.89 -1.92 -15.96
C GLN A 88 2.50 -1.41 -17.36
N SER A 89 3.40 -1.55 -18.31
CA SER A 89 3.16 -1.18 -19.71
C SER A 89 3.58 -2.35 -20.58
N ASP A 90 3.30 -3.57 -20.13
CA ASP A 90 3.75 -4.78 -20.81
C ASP A 90 2.92 -4.94 -22.09
N ALA A 91 3.48 -4.45 -23.19
CA ALA A 91 2.93 -4.43 -24.54
C ALA A 91 2.75 -5.83 -25.17
N SER A 92 2.78 -6.91 -24.38
CA SER A 92 2.75 -8.29 -24.83
C SER A 92 1.37 -8.96 -24.72
N THR A 93 0.34 -8.27 -24.21
CA THR A 93 -1.02 -8.81 -24.14
C THR A 93 -2.03 -7.70 -24.41
N GLU A 94 -2.57 -7.70 -25.62
CA GLU A 94 -3.46 -6.67 -26.17
C GLU A 94 -4.74 -6.46 -25.31
N ASN A 95 -5.14 -7.46 -24.51
CA ASN A 95 -6.26 -7.38 -23.58
C ASN A 95 -5.95 -6.71 -22.23
N SER A 96 -4.68 -6.54 -21.84
CA SER A 96 -4.30 -5.88 -20.57
C SER A 96 -4.21 -4.35 -20.70
N VAL A 97 -4.13 -3.80 -21.91
CA VAL A 97 -3.92 -2.36 -22.12
C VAL A 97 -5.14 -1.53 -21.71
N MET A 98 -6.36 -2.05 -21.86
CA MET A 98 -7.59 -1.36 -21.41
C MET A 98 -7.75 -1.39 -19.89
N ASP A 99 -7.31 -2.46 -19.23
CA ASP A 99 -7.44 -2.66 -17.79
C ASP A 99 -6.43 -1.79 -17.00
N GLU A 100 -5.32 -1.40 -17.64
CA GLU A 100 -4.27 -0.59 -17.01
C GLU A 100 -4.43 0.93 -17.19
N LEU A 101 -5.47 1.36 -17.92
CA LEU A 101 -5.90 2.76 -17.96
C LEU A 101 -6.64 3.18 -16.69
N LEU A 102 -7.07 2.21 -15.88
CA LEU A 102 -7.74 2.41 -14.61
C LEU A 102 -6.85 1.96 -13.44
N PRO A 103 -7.01 2.57 -12.26
CA PRO A 103 -6.33 2.11 -11.06
C PRO A 103 -6.87 0.74 -10.63
N PRO A 104 -6.00 -0.19 -10.15
CA PRO A 104 -6.46 -1.51 -9.72
C PRO A 104 -7.45 -1.46 -8.55
N GLU A 105 -8.59 -2.15 -8.70
CA GLU A 105 -9.68 -2.19 -7.72
C GLU A 105 -9.22 -2.73 -6.35
N ASP A 106 -8.39 -3.77 -6.35
CA ASP A 106 -7.87 -4.42 -5.14
C ASP A 106 -7.22 -3.44 -4.14
N MET A 107 -6.61 -2.35 -4.64
CA MET A 107 -6.02 -1.31 -3.79
C MET A 107 -7.06 -0.63 -2.91
N PHE A 108 -8.24 -0.38 -3.44
CA PHE A 108 -9.33 0.24 -2.70
C PHE A 108 -9.83 -0.69 -1.60
N TYR A 109 -10.07 -1.97 -1.91
CA TYR A 109 -10.49 -2.95 -0.90
C TYR A 109 -9.42 -3.16 0.18
N HIS A 110 -8.14 -3.11 -0.18
CA HIS A 110 -7.07 -3.20 0.81
C HIS A 110 -7.09 -2.01 1.77
N LEU A 111 -7.20 -0.78 1.25
CA LEU A 111 -7.29 0.41 2.07
C LEU A 111 -8.56 0.42 2.95
N LEU A 112 -9.68 -0.06 2.41
CA LEU A 112 -10.92 -0.22 3.17
C LEU A 112 -10.76 -1.25 4.30
N SER A 113 -10.13 -2.39 4.04
CA SER A 113 -9.86 -3.41 5.05
C SER A 113 -9.00 -2.88 6.19
N ILE A 114 -7.96 -2.08 5.89
CA ILE A 114 -7.15 -1.41 6.93
C ILE A 114 -8.02 -0.47 7.76
N TYR A 115 -8.88 0.30 7.10
CA TYR A 115 -9.76 1.25 7.77
C TYR A 115 -10.76 0.54 8.70
N GLU A 116 -11.34 -0.58 8.27
CA GLU A 116 -12.25 -1.39 9.08
C GLU A 116 -11.54 -2.07 10.26
N GLU A 117 -10.31 -2.58 10.06
CA GLU A 117 -9.49 -3.14 11.15
C GLU A 117 -9.16 -2.09 12.22
N ALA A 118 -8.84 -0.87 11.80
CA ALA A 118 -8.61 0.26 12.70
C ALA A 118 -9.90 0.72 13.40
N MET A 119 -11.02 0.79 12.67
CA MET A 119 -12.33 1.16 13.21
C MET A 119 -12.79 0.19 14.31
N ASN A 120 -12.61 -1.11 14.10
CA ASN A 120 -12.93 -2.13 15.09
C ASN A 120 -11.90 -2.16 16.24
N LYS A 121 -10.94 -1.23 16.30
CA LYS A 121 -9.85 -1.14 17.29
C LYS A 121 -9.01 -2.42 17.39
N HIS A 122 -8.96 -3.22 16.32
CA HIS A 122 -8.21 -4.47 16.31
C HIS A 122 -6.72 -4.21 16.08
N HIS A 123 -6.41 -3.33 15.12
CA HIS A 123 -5.03 -3.08 14.72
C HIS A 123 -4.89 -1.69 14.07
N VAL A 124 -3.86 -0.94 14.51
CA VAL A 124 -3.41 0.28 13.83
C VAL A 124 -2.00 0.05 13.30
N ILE A 125 -1.76 0.50 12.08
CA ILE A 125 -0.48 0.37 11.42
C ILE A 125 0.42 1.52 11.86
N ILE A 126 1.59 1.17 12.38
CA ILE A 126 2.63 2.11 12.80
C ILE A 126 3.83 2.07 11.83
N ASN A 127 4.82 2.93 12.05
CA ASN A 127 6.07 2.91 11.29
C ASN A 127 6.75 1.52 11.39
N LEU A 128 7.17 0.98 10.24
CA LEU A 128 7.67 -0.40 10.06
C LEU A 128 6.63 -1.51 10.36
N GLY A 129 5.35 -1.15 10.43
CA GLY A 129 4.22 -2.08 10.47
C GLY A 129 3.97 -2.72 9.09
N HIS A 130 3.21 -3.81 9.08
CA HIS A 130 2.89 -4.52 7.84
C HIS A 130 1.45 -4.98 7.83
N THR A 131 0.90 -5.14 6.63
CA THR A 131 -0.39 -5.80 6.40
C THR A 131 -0.15 -7.07 5.58
N VAL A 132 -1.08 -8.01 5.68
CA VAL A 132 -1.06 -9.24 4.89
C VAL A 132 -2.32 -9.29 4.06
N THR A 133 -2.18 -9.50 2.76
CA THR A 133 -3.33 -9.63 1.85
C THR A 133 -3.72 -11.11 1.73
N PRO A 134 -4.97 -11.48 2.01
CA PRO A 134 -5.43 -12.86 1.83
C PRO A 134 -5.66 -13.18 0.34
N GLY A 135 -5.31 -14.40 -0.08
CA GLY A 135 -5.64 -14.91 -1.41
C GLY A 135 -4.83 -14.30 -2.55
N THR A 136 -5.51 -13.99 -3.65
CA THR A 136 -4.96 -13.32 -4.85
C THR A 136 -5.10 -11.82 -4.71
N PHE A 137 -4.01 -11.08 -4.88
CA PHE A 137 -3.99 -9.62 -4.83
C PHE A 137 -3.28 -9.07 -6.06
N LEU A 138 -3.83 -8.05 -6.72
CA LEU A 138 -3.30 -7.45 -7.96
C LEU A 138 -3.01 -8.51 -9.04
N GLY A 139 -3.91 -9.49 -9.18
CA GLY A 139 -3.82 -10.56 -10.17
C GLY A 139 -2.72 -11.61 -9.92
N SER A 140 -2.10 -11.67 -8.74
CA SER A 140 -1.11 -12.68 -8.39
C SER A 140 -1.28 -13.22 -6.97
N THR A 141 -0.94 -14.49 -6.75
CA THR A 141 -0.87 -15.14 -5.42
C THR A 141 0.46 -14.90 -4.71
N GLU A 142 1.45 -14.32 -5.42
CA GLU A 142 2.77 -14.04 -4.87
C GLU A 142 2.84 -12.73 -4.09
N HIS A 143 1.86 -11.84 -4.28
CA HIS A 143 1.76 -10.62 -3.50
C HIS A 143 1.31 -10.96 -2.07
N GLY A 144 2.14 -10.61 -1.10
CA GLY A 144 1.94 -10.99 0.30
C GLY A 144 1.28 -9.93 1.17
N GLY A 145 1.39 -8.65 0.79
CA GLY A 145 0.87 -7.53 1.57
C GLY A 145 1.72 -6.28 1.42
N PHE A 146 1.75 -5.41 2.43
CA PHE A 146 2.49 -4.15 2.39
C PHE A 146 3.34 -3.94 3.65
N LEU A 147 4.46 -3.24 3.49
CA LEU A 147 5.26 -2.68 4.57
C LEU A 147 5.07 -1.17 4.60
N PHE A 148 4.74 -0.62 5.77
CA PHE A 148 4.47 0.79 5.96
C PHE A 148 5.61 1.45 6.71
N PHE A 149 6.06 2.61 6.24
CA PHE A 149 7.13 3.37 6.89
C PHE A 149 6.96 4.88 6.66
N ARG A 150 7.65 5.68 7.47
CA ARG A 150 7.70 7.12 7.31
C ARG A 150 8.81 7.53 6.34
N THR A 151 8.51 8.48 5.47
CA THR A 151 9.49 9.06 4.54
C THR A 151 10.59 9.77 5.33
N THR A 152 11.84 9.63 4.90
CA THR A 152 13.01 10.27 5.52
C THR A 152 13.79 11.08 4.48
N PHE A 153 14.60 10.42 3.66
CA PHE A 153 15.49 11.05 2.67
C PHE A 153 15.00 10.90 1.23
N GLN A 154 13.85 10.26 1.02
CA GLN A 154 13.32 10.02 -0.31
C GLN A 154 12.75 11.28 -0.96
N CYS A 155 12.78 11.29 -2.29
CA CYS A 155 12.26 12.34 -3.13
C CYS A 155 10.73 12.43 -3.09
N VAL A 156 10.21 13.60 -2.72
CA VAL A 156 8.75 13.87 -2.57
C VAL A 156 8.21 15.00 -3.46
N GLN A 157 9.05 15.60 -4.31
CA GLN A 157 8.75 16.85 -5.03
C GLN A 157 7.52 16.81 -5.97
N GLN A 158 7.12 15.63 -6.46
CA GLN A 158 6.01 15.45 -7.40
C GLN A 158 4.86 14.61 -6.81
N LEU A 159 4.86 14.36 -5.49
CA LEU A 159 3.88 13.50 -4.84
C LEU A 159 2.74 14.32 -4.21
N PRO A 160 1.46 13.98 -4.47
CA PRO A 160 0.32 14.60 -3.81
C PRO A 160 0.18 14.04 -2.38
N LEU A 161 1.02 14.52 -1.46
CA LEU A 161 1.06 14.03 -0.09
C LEU A 161 -0.06 14.63 0.79
N PRO A 162 -0.64 13.83 1.71
CA PRO A 162 -1.54 14.34 2.73
C PRO A 162 -0.78 15.13 3.80
N PRO A 163 -1.47 15.94 4.62
CA PRO A 163 -0.84 16.59 5.76
C PRO A 163 -0.26 15.54 6.72
N PRO A 164 0.94 15.75 7.29
CA PRO A 164 1.52 14.83 8.26
C PRO A 164 0.62 14.71 9.52
N PRO A 165 0.62 13.55 10.20
CA PRO A 165 1.41 12.34 9.96
C PRO A 165 0.83 11.44 8.85
N TYR A 166 1.73 10.79 8.09
CA TYR A 166 1.38 9.80 7.06
C TYR A 166 2.42 8.67 6.97
N LEU A 167 1.99 7.55 6.41
CA LEU A 167 2.79 6.35 6.16
C LEU A 167 2.81 6.06 4.66
N VAL A 168 3.95 5.63 4.15
CA VAL A 168 4.09 5.13 2.78
C VAL A 168 4.12 3.61 2.81
N GLY A 169 3.27 2.99 2.00
CA GLY A 169 3.20 1.54 1.83
C GLY A 169 4.00 1.07 0.62
N VAL A 170 4.87 0.08 0.82
CA VAL A 170 5.56 -0.65 -0.26
C VAL A 170 5.04 -2.08 -0.31
N LEU A 171 4.59 -2.51 -1.49
CA LEU A 171 4.10 -3.85 -1.75
C LEU A 171 5.21 -4.86 -1.44
N LEU A 172 4.87 -5.92 -0.71
CA LEU A 172 5.72 -7.06 -0.37
C LEU A 172 5.28 -8.32 -1.08
N GLN A 173 6.24 -9.21 -1.30
CA GLN A 173 5.95 -10.56 -1.75
C GLN A 173 5.74 -11.53 -0.59
N ARG A 174 5.07 -12.65 -0.87
CA ARG A 174 4.71 -13.68 0.12
C ARG A 174 5.89 -14.17 0.93
N TRP A 175 7.05 -14.36 0.30
CA TRP A 175 8.29 -14.77 0.96
C TRP A 175 8.93 -13.68 1.84
N GLU A 176 8.55 -12.43 1.66
CA GLU A 176 9.06 -11.28 2.43
C GLU A 176 8.22 -11.04 3.71
N ILE A 177 7.00 -11.56 3.78
CA ILE A 177 6.09 -11.38 4.94
C ILE A 177 6.68 -11.87 6.27
N PRO A 178 7.34 -13.05 6.36
CA PRO A 178 8.00 -13.45 7.60
C PRO A 178 9.07 -12.45 8.05
N TRP A 179 9.79 -11.83 7.10
CA TRP A 179 10.81 -10.83 7.40
C TRP A 179 10.21 -9.51 7.87
N ALA A 180 9.07 -9.10 7.32
CA ALA A 180 8.32 -7.94 7.80
C ALA A 180 7.87 -8.10 9.27
N LYS A 181 7.54 -9.34 9.69
CA LYS A 181 7.14 -9.65 11.07
C LYS A 181 8.30 -9.63 12.06
N VAL A 182 9.47 -10.12 11.66
CA VAL A 182 10.59 -10.32 12.60
C VAL A 182 11.63 -9.19 12.52
N PHE A 183 11.98 -8.74 11.31
CA PHE A 183 13.01 -7.72 11.09
C PHE A 183 12.63 -6.77 9.93
N PRO A 184 11.61 -5.92 10.10
CA PRO A 184 11.10 -5.06 9.02
C PRO A 184 12.15 -4.06 8.50
N LEU A 185 13.04 -3.56 9.37
CA LEU A 185 14.12 -2.66 8.96
C LEU A 185 15.12 -3.34 8.01
N ARG A 186 15.42 -4.62 8.24
CA ARG A 186 16.31 -5.39 7.34
C ARG A 186 15.68 -5.53 5.97
N LEU A 187 14.39 -5.84 5.92
CA LEU A 187 13.64 -5.95 4.67
C LEU A 187 13.62 -4.61 3.93
N LEU A 188 13.31 -3.53 4.64
CA LEU A 188 13.29 -2.17 4.11
C LEU A 188 14.62 -1.78 3.45
N LEU A 189 15.75 -1.95 4.17
CA LEU A 189 17.08 -1.61 3.66
C LEU A 189 17.50 -2.50 2.50
N ARG A 190 17.11 -3.77 2.51
CA ARG A 190 17.42 -4.68 1.42
C ARG A 190 16.62 -4.35 0.16
N LEU A 191 15.36 -3.93 0.29
CA LEU A 191 14.58 -3.37 -0.82
C LEU A 191 15.27 -2.10 -1.37
N GLY A 192 15.76 -1.22 -0.48
CA GLY A 192 16.55 -0.06 -0.90
C GLY A 192 17.80 -0.43 -1.71
N ALA A 193 18.53 -1.47 -1.30
CA ALA A 193 19.69 -1.96 -2.03
C ALA A 193 19.32 -2.52 -3.41
N GLU A 194 18.21 -3.25 -3.53
CA GLU A 194 17.71 -3.81 -4.79
C GLU A 194 17.38 -2.71 -5.80
N PHE A 195 16.66 -1.68 -5.36
CA PHE A 195 16.26 -0.55 -6.20
C PHE A 195 17.31 0.57 -6.27
N ARG A 196 18.48 0.38 -5.64
CA ARG A 196 19.56 1.37 -5.51
C ARG A 196 19.07 2.73 -4.99
N TYR A 197 18.11 2.70 -4.05
CA TYR A 197 17.43 3.87 -3.51
C TYR A 197 17.44 3.84 -1.99
N TYR A 198 18.03 4.85 -1.35
CA TYR A 198 18.19 4.89 0.11
C TYR A 198 17.07 5.69 0.80
N PRO A 199 16.55 5.23 1.96
CA PRO A 199 16.72 3.91 2.55
C PRO A 199 15.89 2.81 1.87
N CYS A 200 14.83 3.19 1.15
CA CYS A 200 13.97 2.32 0.35
C CYS A 200 13.20 3.12 -0.71
N PRO A 201 12.76 2.49 -1.81
CA PRO A 201 11.89 3.13 -2.80
C PRO A 201 10.54 3.50 -2.19
N LEU A 202 9.92 4.58 -2.67
CA LEU A 202 8.54 4.94 -2.32
C LEU A 202 7.49 4.26 -3.20
N PHE A 203 7.91 3.58 -4.26
CA PHE A 203 7.05 2.95 -5.25
C PHE A 203 7.07 1.43 -5.14
N SER A 204 5.95 0.84 -5.53
CA SER A 204 5.68 -0.60 -5.49
C SER A 204 5.68 -1.15 -6.91
N VAL A 205 6.47 -2.19 -7.14
CA VAL A 205 6.55 -2.90 -8.42
C VAL A 205 5.85 -4.25 -8.30
N ARG A 206 4.92 -4.51 -9.21
CA ARG A 206 4.21 -5.80 -9.36
C ARG A 206 5.11 -6.83 -10.03
N LYS A 207 4.87 -8.13 -9.78
CA LYS A 207 5.58 -9.25 -10.45
C LYS A 207 7.12 -9.19 -10.40
N ARG A 208 7.69 -8.57 -9.36
CA ARG A 208 9.14 -8.56 -9.15
C ARG A 208 9.64 -9.91 -8.63
N LYS A 209 10.96 -10.08 -8.48
CA LYS A 209 11.53 -11.24 -7.77
C LYS A 209 11.59 -10.96 -6.27
N SER A 210 11.49 -12.01 -5.46
CA SER A 210 11.54 -11.85 -4.01
C SER A 210 12.95 -11.57 -3.57
N VAL A 211 13.08 -10.55 -2.72
CA VAL A 211 14.37 -10.15 -2.17
C VAL A 211 14.90 -11.20 -1.20
N PHE A 212 13.97 -11.90 -0.53
CA PHE A 212 14.24 -13.05 0.29
C PHE A 212 13.55 -14.27 -0.29
N GLY A 213 14.27 -15.39 -0.29
CA GLY A 213 13.72 -16.71 -0.59
C GLY A 213 13.42 -17.48 0.70
N GLU A 214 13.58 -18.79 0.62
CA GLU A 214 13.44 -19.68 1.76
C GLU A 214 14.38 -19.26 2.90
N VAL A 215 13.83 -19.28 4.12
CA VAL A 215 14.53 -18.86 5.34
C VAL A 215 15.54 -19.96 5.71
N GLY A 216 16.64 -20.06 4.97
CA GLY A 216 17.70 -21.04 5.19
C GLY A 216 18.38 -20.90 6.56
N HIS A 217 19.39 -21.72 6.85
CA HIS A 217 20.16 -21.71 8.11
C HIS A 217 21.02 -20.45 8.28
N THR A 218 20.40 -19.28 8.41
CA THR A 218 21.08 -18.04 8.75
C THR A 218 21.04 -17.81 10.26
N ILE A 219 22.03 -17.10 10.78
CA ILE A 219 22.09 -16.62 12.17
C ILE A 219 20.78 -15.94 12.59
N VAL A 220 20.05 -15.38 11.62
CA VAL A 220 18.79 -14.68 11.88
C VAL A 220 17.66 -15.62 12.27
N ASN A 221 17.71 -16.91 11.93
CA ASN A 221 16.76 -17.89 12.47
C ASN A 221 17.00 -18.12 13.96
N LEU A 222 18.26 -18.19 14.36
CA LEU A 222 18.63 -18.28 15.78
C LEU A 222 18.17 -17.04 16.53
N LEU A 223 18.43 -15.84 15.98
CA LEU A 223 17.99 -14.58 16.60
C LEU A 223 16.46 -14.43 16.63
N ALA A 224 15.76 -14.83 15.57
CA ALA A 224 14.31 -14.83 15.51
C ALA A 224 13.70 -15.83 16.51
N ALA A 225 14.30 -17.01 16.65
CA ALA A 225 13.90 -18.02 17.62
C ALA A 225 14.16 -17.53 19.06
N MET A 226 15.29 -16.90 19.31
CA MET A 226 15.60 -16.28 20.61
C MET A 226 14.62 -15.14 20.93
N TRP A 227 14.28 -14.28 19.97
CA TRP A 227 13.30 -13.22 20.16
C TRP A 227 11.90 -13.78 20.44
N LYS A 228 11.44 -14.77 19.66
CA LYS A 228 10.16 -15.46 19.90
C LYS A 228 10.12 -16.14 21.28
N ASN A 229 11.24 -16.71 21.72
CA ASN A 229 11.34 -17.31 23.05
C ASN A 229 11.33 -16.25 24.16
N ASN A 230 12.00 -15.11 23.96
CA ASN A 230 11.99 -14.01 24.94
C ASN A 230 10.58 -13.44 25.14
N GLN A 231 9.79 -13.26 24.06
CA GLN A 231 8.39 -12.82 24.18
C GLN A 231 7.52 -13.80 24.97
N ARG A 232 7.79 -15.11 24.85
CA ARG A 232 7.09 -16.16 25.61
C ARG A 232 7.47 -16.17 27.09
N THR A 233 8.72 -15.83 27.43
CA THR A 233 9.17 -15.75 28.82
C THR A 233 8.65 -14.47 29.48
N THR A 234 8.70 -13.32 28.82
CA THR A 234 8.12 -12.07 29.37
C THR A 234 6.59 -12.10 29.49
N GLY A 235 5.90 -12.99 28.76
CA GLY A 235 4.46 -13.24 28.93
C GLY A 235 4.10 -14.22 30.05
N ARG A 236 5.08 -14.87 30.69
CA ARG A 236 4.86 -15.78 31.83
C ARG A 236 5.13 -15.14 33.20
N ASP A 237 5.86 -14.03 33.25
CA ASP A 237 6.23 -13.36 34.51
C ASP A 237 5.25 -12.26 34.95
N GLY A 238 4.04 -12.22 34.36
CA GLY A 238 2.98 -11.25 34.67
C GLY A 238 1.92 -11.71 35.69
N TYR A 239 2.12 -12.86 36.33
CA TYR A 239 1.27 -13.33 37.44
C TYR A 239 2.15 -14.01 38.50
N ALA A 240 2.65 -13.20 39.43
CA ALA A 240 3.03 -13.62 40.77
C ALA A 240 2.72 -12.47 41.74
#